data_AF-A0A4V1SD72-F1
#
_entry.id   AF-A0A4V1SD72-F1
#
_cell.length_a   1.000
_cell.length_b   1.000
_cell.length_c   1.000
_cell.angle_alpha   90.00
_cell.angle_beta   90.00
_cell.angle_gamma   90.00
#
_symmetry.space_group_name_H-M   'P 1'
#
loop_
_entity.id
_entity.type
_entity.pdbx_description
1 polymer ?
#
loop_
_entity_poly.entity_id
_entity_poly.type
_entity_poly.pdbx_seq_one_letter_code
_entity_poly.pdbx_strand_id
1 'polypeptide(L)'
;MRTIALKLSDADRAKVAAYYAALPAPPRALAKADADGAVLFLRGDTARGLAPCASCHGANGEGDAANPPLAGQPAAYLEAQLAAWRTGRRNNDPLGEMRAISRRLSPSEARAVSAYAEGLSPSPPPGRAASRAAHRGDPRNDASAPRRHGSGSSPPAE
;
A
#
# COMPACT_ATOMS: atom_id res chain seq x y z
N MET A 1 -7.15 -11.32 2.42
CA MET A 1 -6.61 -10.45 3.49
C MET A 1 -7.45 -10.40 4.78
N ARG A 2 -8.80 -10.47 4.74
CA ARG A 2 -9.66 -10.36 5.95
C ARG A 2 -9.26 -11.29 7.11
N THR A 3 -9.00 -12.57 6.83
CA THR A 3 -8.67 -13.58 7.86
C THR A 3 -7.41 -13.27 8.66
N ILE A 4 -6.39 -12.69 8.02
CA ILE A 4 -5.14 -12.31 8.69
C ILE A 4 -5.35 -11.00 9.45
N ALA A 5 -5.97 -10.00 8.82
CA ALA A 5 -6.16 -8.67 9.40
C ALA A 5 -6.97 -8.71 10.71
N LEU A 6 -8.00 -9.57 10.80
CA LEU A 6 -8.82 -9.72 11.99
C LEU A 6 -8.09 -10.34 13.18
N LYS A 7 -6.95 -10.98 12.97
CA LYS A 7 -6.14 -11.60 14.04
C LYS A 7 -5.09 -10.65 14.62
N LEU A 8 -4.90 -9.47 14.03
CA LEU A 8 -3.90 -8.51 14.49
C LEU A 8 -4.50 -7.58 15.55
N SER A 9 -3.76 -7.34 16.63
CA SER A 9 -4.05 -6.23 17.55
C SER A 9 -3.65 -4.88 16.92
N ASP A 10 -4.02 -3.76 17.54
CA ASP A 10 -3.54 -2.43 17.11
C ASP A 10 -2.01 -2.31 17.19
N ALA A 11 -1.42 -2.86 18.25
CA ALA A 11 0.03 -2.90 18.40
C ALA A 11 0.68 -3.73 17.28
N ASP A 12 0.08 -4.85 16.87
CA ASP A 12 0.61 -5.67 15.77
C ASP A 12 0.46 -4.97 14.43
N ARG A 13 -0.68 -4.30 14.18
CA ARG A 13 -0.89 -3.48 12.99
C ARG A 13 0.19 -2.40 12.87
N ALA A 14 0.48 -1.69 13.96
CA ALA A 14 1.53 -0.66 13.99
C ALA A 14 2.91 -1.24 13.68
N LYS A 15 3.27 -2.40 14.27
CA LYS A 15 4.55 -3.07 14.01
C LYS A 15 4.69 -3.52 12.57
N VAL A 16 3.66 -4.15 12.01
CA VAL A 16 3.66 -4.62 10.62
C VAL A 16 3.75 -3.44 9.64
N ALA A 17 3.01 -2.36 9.89
CA ALA A 17 3.09 -1.15 9.09
C ALA A 17 4.51 -0.54 9.11
N ALA A 18 5.10 -0.41 10.30
CA ALA A 18 6.47 0.09 10.45
C ALA A 18 7.50 -0.81 9.75
N TYR A 19 7.34 -2.13 9.83
CA TYR A 19 8.21 -3.09 9.16
C TYR A 19 8.18 -2.90 7.63
N TYR A 20 7.01 -2.89 7.00
CA TYR A 20 6.91 -2.73 5.55
C TYR A 20 7.35 -1.34 5.07
N ALA A 21 7.09 -0.28 5.85
CA ALA A 21 7.55 1.06 5.54
C ALA A 21 9.08 1.21 5.55
N ALA A 22 9.78 0.35 6.31
CA ALA A 22 11.24 0.35 6.40
C ALA A 22 11.94 -0.47 5.30
N LEU A 23 11.18 -1.26 4.52
CA LEU A 23 11.77 -2.04 3.43
C LEU A 23 12.17 -1.14 2.26
N PRO A 24 13.28 -1.46 1.55
CA PRO A 24 13.57 -0.80 0.29
C PRO A 24 12.44 -1.06 -0.72
N ALA A 25 12.21 -0.10 -1.61
CA ALA A 25 11.31 -0.31 -2.74
C ALA A 25 11.79 -1.54 -3.54
N PRO A 26 10.88 -2.47 -3.91
CA PRO A 26 11.27 -3.63 -4.69
C PRO A 26 11.78 -3.17 -6.07
N PRO A 27 12.86 -3.77 -6.59
CA PRO A 27 13.33 -3.46 -7.93
C PRO A 27 12.25 -3.85 -8.93
N ARG A 28 11.81 -2.90 -9.75
CA ARG A 28 10.77 -3.13 -10.75
C ARG A 28 11.15 -2.43 -12.05
N ALA A 29 11.06 -3.16 -13.16
CA ALA A 29 11.24 -2.58 -14.48
C ALA A 29 10.11 -1.58 -14.73
N LEU A 30 10.46 -0.36 -15.13
CA LEU A 30 9.46 0.64 -15.48
C LEU A 30 8.75 0.18 -16.76
N ALA A 31 7.43 0.00 -16.67
CA ALA A 31 6.61 -0.21 -17.85
C ALA A 31 6.61 1.06 -18.71
N LYS A 32 6.45 0.90 -20.02
CA LYS A 32 6.31 2.06 -20.92
C LYS A 32 5.07 2.85 -20.53
N ALA A 33 5.26 4.14 -20.28
CA ALA A 33 4.19 5.04 -19.85
C ALA A 33 3.08 5.12 -20.91
N ASP A 34 1.83 4.94 -20.45
CA ASP A 34 0.63 5.20 -21.23
C ASP A 34 0.39 6.72 -21.31
N ALA A 35 0.33 7.27 -22.52
CA ALA A 35 0.20 8.71 -22.71
C ALA A 35 -1.15 9.27 -22.25
N ASP A 36 -2.24 8.51 -22.45
CA ASP A 36 -3.57 8.89 -22.00
C ASP A 36 -3.64 8.81 -20.47
N GLY A 37 -3.03 7.77 -19.90
CA GLY A 37 -2.85 7.62 -18.45
C GLY A 37 -2.09 8.80 -17.84
N ALA A 38 -1.02 9.27 -18.51
CA ALA A 38 -0.23 10.42 -18.06
C ALA A 38 -1.06 11.70 -18.02
N VAL A 39 -1.88 11.95 -19.05
CA VAL A 39 -2.76 13.12 -19.11
C VAL A 39 -3.74 13.12 -17.94
N LEU A 40 -4.44 12.00 -17.70
CA LEU A 40 -5.39 11.89 -16.60
C LEU A 40 -4.71 12.01 -15.23
N PHE A 41 -3.52 11.41 -15.06
CA PHE A 41 -2.80 11.46 -13.81
C PHE A 41 -2.36 12.89 -13.46
N LEU A 42 -1.78 13.60 -14.42
CA LEU A 42 -1.15 14.91 -14.20
C LEU A 42 -2.13 16.08 -14.32
N ARG A 43 -3.18 15.95 -15.14
CA ARG A 43 -4.09 17.05 -15.50
C ARG A 43 -5.55 16.77 -15.22
N GLY A 44 -5.93 15.51 -15.04
CA GLY A 44 -7.33 15.12 -14.89
C GLY A 44 -8.14 15.47 -16.14
N ASP A 45 -9.44 15.70 -15.93
CA ASP A 45 -10.39 16.16 -16.94
C ASP A 45 -11.43 17.07 -16.29
N THR A 46 -11.20 18.38 -16.41
CA THR A 46 -12.04 19.41 -15.78
C THR A 46 -13.44 19.47 -16.36
N ALA A 47 -13.63 19.10 -17.64
CA ALA A 47 -14.93 19.12 -18.28
C ALA A 47 -15.90 18.11 -17.63
N ARG A 48 -15.37 17.02 -17.07
CA ARG A 48 -16.16 16.00 -16.33
C ARG A 48 -15.96 16.06 -14.82
N GLY A 49 -15.25 17.06 -14.30
CA GLY A 49 -14.94 17.21 -12.88
C GLY A 49 -14.05 16.08 -12.34
N LEU A 50 -13.18 15.52 -13.16
CA LEU A 50 -12.15 14.56 -12.75
C LEU A 50 -10.90 15.33 -12.35
N ALA A 51 -10.63 15.41 -11.04
CA ALA A 51 -9.40 16.01 -10.54
C ALA A 51 -8.17 15.19 -10.99
N PRO A 52 -7.00 15.83 -11.19
CA PRO A 52 -5.75 15.11 -11.44
C PRO A 52 -5.42 14.18 -10.27
N CYS A 53 -4.93 12.97 -10.54
CA CYS A 53 -4.44 12.08 -9.48
C CYS A 53 -3.30 12.72 -8.68
N ALA A 54 -2.43 13.44 -9.39
CA ALA A 54 -1.27 14.12 -8.83
C ALA A 54 -1.62 15.21 -7.80
N SER A 55 -2.84 15.76 -7.81
CA SER A 55 -3.21 16.82 -6.85
C SER A 55 -3.33 16.30 -5.41
N CYS A 56 -3.50 14.99 -5.23
CA CYS A 56 -3.57 14.34 -3.91
C CYS A 56 -2.45 13.32 -3.72
N HIS A 57 -2.04 12.61 -4.77
CA HIS A 57 -1.03 11.55 -4.68
C HIS A 57 0.40 12.01 -5.03
N GLY A 58 0.61 13.31 -5.28
CA GLY A 58 1.91 13.86 -5.64
C GLY A 58 2.22 13.75 -7.14
N ALA A 59 3.09 14.63 -7.64
CA ALA A 59 3.42 14.72 -9.06
C ALA A 59 4.08 13.46 -9.62
N ASN A 60 4.80 12.73 -8.76
CA ASN A 60 5.46 11.47 -9.08
C ASN A 60 4.70 10.27 -8.49
N GLY A 61 3.50 10.45 -7.94
CA GLY A 61 2.75 9.38 -7.28
C GLY A 61 3.37 8.93 -5.95
N GLU A 62 4.17 9.78 -5.31
CA GLU A 62 4.90 9.51 -4.07
C GLU A 62 3.98 9.42 -2.83
N GLY A 63 2.78 9.99 -2.90
CA GLY A 63 1.84 10.06 -1.79
C GLY A 63 2.32 10.92 -0.62
N ASP A 64 1.50 10.93 0.43
CA ASP A 64 1.75 11.58 1.71
C ASP A 64 1.13 10.74 2.86
N ALA A 65 0.99 11.34 4.05
CA ALA A 65 0.42 10.64 5.20
C ALA A 65 -1.08 10.29 5.07
N ALA A 66 -1.83 11.07 4.29
CA ALA A 66 -3.27 10.87 4.04
C ALA A 66 -3.53 10.12 2.73
N ASN A 67 -2.66 10.29 1.73
CA ASN A 67 -2.82 9.79 0.37
C ASN A 67 -1.73 8.76 0.08
N PRO A 68 -2.06 7.47 -0.12
CA PRO A 68 -1.04 6.45 -0.29
C PRO A 68 -0.23 6.64 -1.57
N PRO A 69 1.03 6.16 -1.61
CA PRO A 69 1.82 6.14 -2.84
C PRO A 69 1.15 5.27 -3.90
N LEU A 70 1.19 5.76 -5.15
CA LEU A 70 0.73 5.04 -6.34
C LEU A 70 1.91 4.59 -7.22
N ALA A 71 3.05 5.27 -7.11
CA ALA A 71 4.22 4.99 -7.93
C ALA A 71 4.70 3.54 -7.77
N GLY A 72 4.91 2.87 -8.90
CA GLY A 72 5.42 1.50 -8.95
C GLY A 72 4.44 0.43 -8.47
N GLN A 73 3.23 0.80 -8.05
CA GLN A 73 2.20 -0.16 -7.65
C GLN A 73 1.76 -0.99 -8.85
N PRO A 74 1.41 -2.28 -8.67
CA PRO A 74 0.96 -3.11 -9.77
C PRO A 74 -0.27 -2.52 -10.47
N ALA A 75 -0.24 -2.39 -11.80
CA ALA A 75 -1.35 -1.80 -12.56
C ALA A 75 -2.65 -2.59 -12.32
N ALA A 76 -2.57 -3.92 -12.29
CA ALA A 76 -3.70 -4.79 -11.97
C ALA A 76 -4.25 -4.58 -10.55
N TYR A 77 -3.38 -4.25 -9.58
CA TYR A 77 -3.82 -3.92 -8.23
C TYR A 77 -4.56 -2.58 -8.20
N LEU A 78 -4.01 -1.55 -8.84
CA LEU A 78 -4.63 -0.22 -8.92
C LEU A 78 -5.98 -0.27 -9.64
N GLU A 79 -6.08 -0.97 -10.78
CA GLU A 79 -7.33 -1.18 -11.49
C GLU A 79 -8.37 -1.87 -10.60
N ALA A 80 -7.96 -2.92 -9.87
CA ALA A 80 -8.85 -3.61 -8.95
C ALA A 80 -9.33 -2.71 -7.81
N GLN A 81 -8.50 -1.79 -7.29
CA GLN A 81 -8.92 -0.83 -6.27
C GLN A 81 -9.93 0.18 -6.82
N LEU A 82 -9.65 0.77 -7.99
CA LEU A 82 -10.57 1.69 -8.66
C LEU A 82 -11.92 1.01 -8.95
N ALA A 83 -11.91 -0.22 -9.45
CA ALA A 83 -13.13 -1.01 -9.67
C ALA A 83 -13.90 -1.29 -8.36
N ALA A 84 -13.19 -1.56 -7.25
CA ALA A 84 -13.81 -1.78 -5.95
C ALA A 84 -14.48 -0.52 -5.40
N TRP A 85 -13.87 0.65 -5.55
CA TRP A 85 -14.51 1.92 -5.18
C TRP A 85 -15.70 2.27 -6.09
N ARG A 86 -15.55 2.06 -7.41
CA ARG A 86 -16.64 2.30 -8.38
C ARG A 86 -17.90 1.51 -8.05
N THR A 87 -17.74 0.25 -7.62
CA THR A 87 -18.83 -0.66 -7.25
C THR A 87 -19.23 -0.58 -5.77
N GLY A 88 -18.56 0.24 -4.97
CA GLY A 88 -18.82 0.36 -3.52
C GLY A 88 -18.33 -0.81 -2.67
N ARG A 89 -17.69 -1.83 -3.27
CA ARG A 89 -17.03 -2.92 -2.53
C ARG A 89 -15.89 -2.43 -1.64
N ARG A 90 -15.30 -1.28 -1.98
CA ARG A 90 -14.39 -0.51 -1.14
C ARG A 90 -15.02 0.84 -0.82
N ASN A 91 -15.06 1.19 0.47
CA ASN A 91 -15.77 2.36 0.97
C ASN A 91 -15.04 3.06 2.15
N ASN A 92 -13.74 2.81 2.30
CA ASN A 92 -12.91 3.33 3.39
C ASN A 92 -12.23 4.69 3.06
N ASP A 93 -12.84 5.48 2.18
CA ASP A 93 -12.42 6.83 1.79
C ASP A 93 -13.25 7.89 2.55
N PRO A 94 -12.64 8.66 3.48
CA PRO A 94 -13.33 9.51 4.47
C PRO A 94 -14.30 10.56 3.92
N LEU A 95 -14.15 10.97 2.65
CA LEU A 95 -15.03 11.96 1.99
C LEU A 95 -15.67 11.42 0.70
N GLY A 96 -15.51 10.13 0.39
CA GLY A 96 -16.04 9.57 -0.86
C GLY A 96 -15.23 9.94 -2.11
N GLU A 97 -14.04 10.54 -1.96
CA GLU A 97 -13.22 11.04 -3.07
C GLU A 97 -12.90 9.96 -4.09
N MET A 98 -12.34 8.84 -3.63
CA MET A 98 -11.94 7.77 -4.53
C MET A 98 -13.15 7.08 -5.16
N ARG A 99 -14.29 7.00 -4.46
CA ARG A 99 -15.55 6.56 -5.08
C ARG A 99 -16.01 7.53 -6.18
N ALA A 100 -15.88 8.84 -5.98
CA ALA A 100 -16.25 9.85 -6.96
C ALA A 100 -15.32 9.84 -8.19
N ILE A 101 -13.99 9.81 -7.97
CA ILE A 101 -12.97 9.67 -9.02
C ILE A 101 -13.21 8.39 -9.83
N SER A 102 -13.37 7.25 -9.16
CA SER A 102 -13.52 5.95 -9.84
C SER A 102 -14.81 5.84 -10.66
N ARG A 103 -15.84 6.63 -10.36
CA ARG A 103 -17.09 6.68 -11.16
C ARG A 103 -16.99 7.58 -12.39
N ARG A 104 -16.03 8.51 -12.41
CA ARG A 104 -15.78 9.41 -13.56
C ARG A 104 -14.85 8.80 -14.60
N LEU A 105 -14.08 7.77 -14.22
CA LEU A 105 -13.24 7.00 -15.12
C LEU A 105 -14.06 5.94 -15.86
N SER A 106 -13.88 5.87 -17.17
CA SER A 106 -14.22 4.68 -17.96
C SER A 106 -13.26 3.53 -17.63
N PRO A 107 -13.61 2.26 -17.97
CA PRO A 107 -12.71 1.13 -17.76
C PRO A 107 -11.36 1.25 -18.48
N SER A 108 -11.31 1.84 -19.68
CA SER A 108 -10.06 2.06 -20.41
C SER A 108 -9.19 3.12 -19.74
N GLU A 109 -9.79 4.21 -19.26
CA GLU A 109 -9.08 5.26 -18.53
C GLU A 109 -8.51 4.75 -17.20
N ALA A 110 -9.28 3.92 -16.48
CA ALA A 110 -8.81 3.27 -15.26
C ALA A 110 -7.60 2.35 -15.51
N ARG A 111 -7.57 1.63 -16.64
CA ARG A 111 -6.39 0.84 -17.06
C ARG A 111 -5.21 1.74 -17.40
N ALA A 112 -5.44 2.77 -18.21
CA ALA A 112 -4.40 3.69 -18.66
C ALA A 112 -3.70 4.40 -17.48
N VAL A 113 -4.47 4.97 -16.54
CA VAL A 113 -3.90 5.65 -15.36
C VAL A 113 -3.18 4.68 -14.42
N SER A 114 -3.65 3.43 -14.33
CA SER A 114 -3.00 2.38 -13.53
C SER A 114 -1.67 1.94 -14.15
N ALA A 115 -1.63 1.78 -15.47
CA ALA A 115 -0.40 1.47 -16.21
C ALA A 115 0.62 2.61 -16.12
N TYR A 116 0.16 3.86 -16.22
CA TYR A 116 1.01 5.03 -16.01
C TYR A 116 1.62 5.04 -14.60
N ALA A 117 0.81 4.87 -13.55
CA ALA A 117 1.30 4.90 -12.17
C ALA A 117 2.26 3.73 -11.85
N GLU A 118 2.05 2.56 -12.44
CA GLU A 118 3.00 1.43 -12.35
C GLU A 118 4.37 1.78 -12.96
N GLY A 119 4.40 2.58 -14.02
CA GLY A 119 5.62 3.05 -14.69
C GLY A 119 6.34 4.20 -13.96
N LEU A 120 5.75 4.77 -12.91
CA LEU A 120 6.41 5.79 -12.09
C LEU A 120 7.44 5.13 -11.15
N SER A 121 8.58 5.79 -10.97
CA SER A 121 9.60 5.34 -10.03
C SER A 121 9.14 5.60 -8.60
N PRO A 122 9.07 4.58 -7.72
CA PRO A 122 8.79 4.82 -6.32
C PRO A 122 9.94 5.61 -5.69
N SER A 123 9.63 6.77 -5.11
CA SER A 123 10.59 7.47 -4.26
C SER A 123 10.91 6.61 -3.05
N PRO A 124 12.19 6.52 -2.61
CA PRO A 124 12.50 5.87 -1.35
C PRO A 124 11.73 6.57 -0.23
N PRO A 125 11.21 5.84 0.79
CA PRO A 125 10.63 6.48 1.95
C PRO A 125 11.67 7.47 2.52
N PRO A 126 11.28 8.67 2.98
CA PRO A 126 12.22 9.63 3.54
C PRO A 126 13.04 8.93 4.61
N GLY A 127 14.33 8.72 4.31
CA GLY A 127 15.16 7.77 5.03
C GLY A 127 15.42 8.21 6.45
N ARG A 128 15.24 7.31 7.42
CA ARG A 128 16.09 7.31 8.61
C ARG A 128 17.40 6.62 8.23
N ALA A 129 18.43 7.41 7.95
CA ALA A 129 19.79 6.96 8.22
C ALA A 129 19.81 6.34 9.63
N ALA A 130 20.50 5.20 9.78
CA ALA A 130 20.58 4.35 10.96
C ALA A 130 19.40 3.39 11.20
N SER A 131 19.52 2.15 10.72
CA SER A 131 19.19 0.92 11.50
C SER A 131 19.46 -0.39 10.75
N ARG A 132 20.53 -0.50 9.95
CA ARG A 132 21.02 -1.83 9.53
C ARG A 132 21.74 -2.59 10.66
N ALA A 133 22.04 -1.93 11.78
CA ALA A 133 22.74 -2.53 12.92
C ALA A 133 21.80 -3.18 13.96
N ALA A 134 20.52 -2.79 14.04
CA ALA A 134 19.61 -3.26 15.09
C ALA A 134 18.85 -4.56 14.76
N HIS A 135 18.75 -4.94 13.49
CA HIS A 135 17.92 -6.09 13.07
C HIS A 135 18.59 -7.46 13.18
N ARG A 136 19.89 -7.54 13.47
CA ARG A 136 20.61 -8.83 13.59
C ARG A 136 20.56 -9.45 14.99
N GLY A 137 19.96 -8.78 15.97
CA GLY A 137 20.02 -9.21 17.38
C GLY A 137 18.69 -9.37 18.10
N ASP A 138 17.52 -9.19 17.47
CA ASP A 138 16.24 -9.36 18.18
C ASP A 138 15.75 -10.83 18.11
N PRO A 139 15.78 -11.58 19.22
CA PRO A 139 15.36 -12.98 19.27
C PRO A 139 13.86 -13.19 18.99
N ARG A 140 13.06 -12.13 18.88
CA ARG A 140 11.64 -12.22 18.51
C ARG A 140 11.41 -12.43 17.01
N ASN A 141 12.45 -12.27 16.17
CA ASN A 141 12.36 -12.49 14.72
C ASN A 141 12.48 -13.96 14.30
N ASP A 142 12.89 -14.87 15.20
CA ASP A 142 12.91 -16.31 14.93
C ASP A 142 11.53 -16.92 15.20
N ALA A 143 10.58 -16.66 14.29
CA ALA A 143 9.24 -17.23 14.31
C ALA A 143 9.18 -18.76 14.03
N SER A 144 10.30 -19.48 14.19
CA SER A 144 10.40 -20.93 13.95
C SER A 144 10.81 -21.75 15.18
N ALA A 145 11.01 -21.14 16.35
CA ALA A 145 11.29 -21.91 17.56
C ALA A 145 10.00 -22.54 18.14
N PRO A 146 9.93 -23.87 18.36
CA PRO A 146 8.75 -24.48 18.98
C PRO A 146 8.62 -24.04 20.44
N ARG A 147 7.37 -23.79 20.86
CA ARG A 147 7.05 -23.41 22.25
C ARG A 147 7.44 -24.56 23.19
N ARG A 148 8.30 -24.29 24.18
CA ARG A 148 8.57 -25.24 25.26
C ARG A 148 7.33 -25.29 26.16
N HIS A 149 6.64 -26.42 26.19
CA HIS A 149 5.66 -26.71 27.23
C HIS A 149 6.40 -27.01 28.53
N GLY A 150 6.07 -26.28 29.59
CA GLY A 150 6.62 -26.47 30.92
C GLY A 150 6.25 -27.84 31.48
N SER A 151 7.27 -28.57 31.95
CA SER A 151 7.16 -29.79 32.73
C SER A 151 6.41 -29.52 34.03
N GLY A 152 5.35 -30.29 34.27
CA GLY A 152 4.60 -30.27 35.52
C GLY A 152 5.47 -30.68 36.71
N SER A 153 5.27 -29.97 37.82
CA SER A 153 5.81 -30.33 39.12
C SER A 153 4.95 -31.43 39.75
N SER A 154 5.53 -32.59 40.05
CA SER A 154 4.95 -33.58 40.94
C SER A 154 4.93 -33.07 42.39
N PRO A 155 3.94 -33.43 43.23
CA PRO A 155 3.99 -33.15 44.66
C PRO A 155 4.84 -34.20 45.39
N PRO A 156 5.42 -33.90 46.57
CA PRO A 156 6.10 -34.90 47.38
C PRO A 156 5.08 -35.71 48.20
N ALA A 157 5.46 -36.96 48.48
CA ALA A 157 4.80 -37.84 49.42
C ALA A 157 5.33 -37.58 50.85
N GLU A 158 4.43 -37.40 51.82
CA GLU A 158 4.33 -38.18 53.07
C GLU A 158 3.01 -37.82 53.79
#